data_AF-A0A3C0E3V0-F1
#
_entry.id   AF-A0A3C0E3V0-F1
#
_cell.length_a   1.000
_cell.length_b   1.000
_cell.length_c   1.000
_cell.angle_alpha   90.00
_cell.angle_beta   90.00
_cell.angle_gamma   90.00
#
_symmetry.space_group_name_H-M   'P 1'
#
loop_
_entity.id
_entity.type
_entity.pdbx_description
1 polymer ?
#
loop_
_entity_poly.entity_id
_entity_poly.type
_entity_poly.pdbx_seq_one_letter_code
_entity_poly.pdbx_strand_id
1 'polypeptide(L)'
;MIELKAIMIEKEIIDDWLERFPILSPYTPSTLYMKVDIVLWGLRIDKIFSKQYRIIFECLPLWEDSVQKRNIPVFYTELWGKNGTQFFIDYASHDRLFQSASDFAGKQFGLFFKNKVMTSDIWKWLDQLSSFYPVGRFQYER
;
A
#
# COMPACT_ATOMS: atom_id res chain seq x y z
N MET A 1 0.92 16.08 25.81
CA MET A 1 0.14 17.02 24.97
C MET A 1 0.51 16.90 23.48
N ILE A 2 1.79 16.99 23.10
CA ILE A 2 2.22 16.87 21.68
C ILE A 2 2.06 15.44 21.15
N GLU A 3 2.46 14.44 21.94
CA GLU A 3 2.41 13.01 21.56
C GLU A 3 0.97 12.50 21.35
N LEU A 4 0.04 12.91 22.21
CA LEU A 4 -1.39 12.60 22.08
C LEU A 4 -1.98 13.15 20.76
N LYS A 5 -1.57 14.36 20.34
CA LYS A 5 -2.01 14.93 19.06
C LYS A 5 -1.47 14.14 17.87
N ALA A 6 -0.22 13.69 17.94
CA ALA A 6 0.36 12.86 16.87
C ALA A 6 -0.36 11.51 16.74
N ILE A 7 -0.66 10.86 17.88
CA ILE A 7 -1.41 9.59 17.90
C ILE A 7 -2.82 9.77 17.33
N MET A 8 -3.50 10.88 17.67
CA MET A 8 -4.82 11.17 17.11
C MET A 8 -4.80 11.33 15.59
N ILE A 9 -3.82 12.09 15.06
CA ILE A 9 -3.66 12.30 13.62
C ILE A 9 -3.35 10.96 12.92
N GLU A 10 -2.47 10.14 13.47
CA GLU A 10 -2.14 8.83 12.88
C GLU A 10 -3.36 7.91 12.84
N LYS A 11 -4.21 7.95 13.87
CA LYS A 11 -5.46 7.19 13.90
C LYS A 11 -6.47 7.69 12.85
N GLU A 12 -6.70 8.99 12.77
CA GLU A 12 -7.60 9.60 11.76
C GLU A 12 -7.22 9.18 10.34
N ILE A 13 -5.91 9.19 10.04
CA ILE A 13 -5.39 8.76 8.74
C ILE A 13 -5.74 7.30 8.45
N ILE A 14 -5.54 6.41 9.42
CA ILE A 14 -5.88 4.99 9.25
C ILE A 14 -7.39 4.81 9.03
N ASP A 15 -8.21 5.53 9.79
CA ASP A 15 -9.66 5.48 9.69
C ASP A 15 -10.12 5.95 8.29
N ASP A 16 -9.53 7.02 7.75
CA ASP A 16 -9.84 7.51 6.39
C ASP A 16 -9.47 6.49 5.30
N TRP A 17 -8.28 5.88 5.39
CA TRP A 17 -7.88 4.83 4.43
C TRP A 17 -8.77 3.58 4.54
N LEU A 18 -9.22 3.23 5.75
CA LEU A 18 -10.14 2.12 5.98
C LEU A 18 -11.53 2.43 5.42
N GLU A 19 -12.05 3.64 5.61
CA GLU A 19 -13.31 4.08 5.02
C GLU A 19 -13.28 4.00 3.48
N ARG A 20 -12.15 4.39 2.88
CA ARG A 20 -11.97 4.30 1.42
C ARG A 20 -11.95 2.86 0.90
N PHE A 21 -11.32 1.95 1.64
CA PHE A 21 -11.11 0.56 1.25
C PHE A 21 -11.62 -0.40 2.35
N PRO A 22 -12.94 -0.49 2.55
CA PRO A 22 -13.54 -1.19 3.69
C PRO A 22 -13.37 -2.71 3.67
N ILE A 23 -12.84 -3.26 2.59
CA ILE A 23 -12.47 -4.68 2.49
C ILE A 23 -11.17 -5.00 3.24
N LEU A 24 -10.33 -4.00 3.48
CA LEU A 24 -9.14 -4.14 4.31
C LEU A 24 -9.53 -4.13 5.78
N SER A 25 -8.65 -4.67 6.62
CA SER A 25 -8.79 -4.66 8.07
C SER A 25 -7.49 -4.18 8.70
N PRO A 26 -7.53 -3.47 9.85
CA PRO A 26 -6.32 -3.11 10.57
C PRO A 26 -5.57 -4.33 11.11
N TYR A 27 -4.26 -4.40 10.88
CA TYR A 27 -3.38 -5.42 11.49
C TYR A 27 -2.37 -4.80 12.47
N THR A 28 -1.95 -3.56 12.21
CA THR A 28 -1.13 -2.73 13.09
C THR A 28 -1.62 -1.28 13.00
N PRO A 29 -1.11 -0.35 13.85
CA PRO A 29 -1.44 1.08 13.73
C PRO A 29 -1.04 1.73 12.40
N SER A 30 -0.30 1.04 11.54
CA SER A 30 0.17 1.57 10.25
C SER A 30 -0.15 0.66 9.06
N THR A 31 -1.00 -0.35 9.25
CA THR A 31 -1.27 -1.35 8.20
C THR A 31 -2.73 -1.73 8.10
N LEU A 32 -3.20 -1.83 6.86
CA LEU A 32 -4.53 -2.25 6.47
C LEU A 32 -4.39 -3.39 5.45
N TYR A 33 -4.73 -4.60 5.84
CA TYR A 33 -4.60 -5.77 4.97
C TYR A 33 -5.89 -6.56 4.84
N MET A 34 -5.97 -7.36 3.79
CA MET A 34 -6.91 -8.47 3.71
C MET A 34 -6.14 -9.78 3.52
N LYS A 35 -6.68 -10.86 4.06
CA LYS A 35 -6.16 -12.20 3.84
C LYS A 35 -6.68 -12.75 2.52
N VAL A 36 -5.77 -13.23 1.69
CA VAL A 36 -6.08 -13.87 0.40
C VAL A 36 -5.31 -15.18 0.34
N ASP A 37 -5.99 -16.26 0.73
CA ASP A 37 -5.44 -17.61 0.77
C ASP A 37 -4.12 -17.67 1.57
N ILE A 38 -2.98 -17.78 0.88
CA ILE A 38 -1.64 -17.90 1.44
C ILE A 38 -0.89 -16.57 1.63
N VAL A 39 -1.53 -15.43 1.38
CA VAL A 39 -0.92 -14.09 1.55
C VAL A 39 -1.79 -13.15 2.36
N LEU A 40 -1.15 -12.13 2.93
CA LEU A 40 -1.82 -10.86 3.25
C LEU A 40 -1.40 -9.85 2.18
N TRP A 41 -2.32 -9.03 1.70
CA TRP A 41 -1.92 -7.83 0.97
C TRP A 41 -2.74 -6.63 1.41
N GLY A 42 -2.25 -5.45 1.06
CA GLY A 42 -2.95 -4.20 1.33
C GLY A 42 -1.98 -3.05 1.49
N LEU A 43 -2.38 -2.09 2.31
CA LEU A 43 -1.71 -0.81 2.44
C LEU A 43 -0.89 -0.77 3.72
N ARG A 44 0.37 -0.40 3.59
CA ARG A 44 1.20 0.10 4.68
C ARG A 44 1.35 1.61 4.57
N ILE A 45 0.98 2.29 5.65
CA ILE A 45 1.18 3.72 5.86
C ILE A 45 2.60 3.86 6.44
N ASP A 46 3.55 4.18 5.57
CA ASP A 46 4.96 4.29 5.95
C ASP A 46 5.32 5.73 6.28
N LYS A 47 5.85 5.96 7.48
CA LYS A 47 6.17 7.29 8.00
C LYS A 47 7.52 7.73 7.47
N ILE A 48 7.54 8.90 6.82
CA ILE A 48 8.73 9.50 6.22
C ILE A 48 9.13 10.72 7.03
N PHE A 49 10.23 10.57 7.76
CA PHE A 49 10.69 11.53 8.77
C PHE A 49 9.57 11.83 9.78
N SER A 50 9.43 13.08 10.22
CA SER A 50 8.42 13.49 11.20
C SER A 50 7.18 14.17 10.59
N LYS A 51 7.16 14.43 9.28
CA LYS A 51 6.17 15.34 8.65
C LYS A 51 5.35 14.71 7.55
N GLN A 52 5.80 13.62 6.97
CA GLN A 52 5.18 13.01 5.81
C GLN A 52 4.90 11.53 6.06
N TYR A 53 3.95 11.01 5.32
CA TYR A 53 3.78 9.58 5.14
C TYR A 53 3.62 9.27 3.66
N ARG A 54 3.81 8.00 3.32
CA ARG A 54 3.56 7.45 1.99
C ARG A 54 2.73 6.18 2.12
N ILE A 55 2.10 5.80 1.01
CA ILE A 55 1.41 4.53 0.90
C ILE A 55 2.27 3.55 0.14
N ILE A 56 2.41 2.37 0.71
CA ILE A 56 3.03 1.21 0.09
C ILE A 56 1.95 0.15 -0.03
N PHE A 57 1.71 -0.34 -1.25
CA PHE A 57 0.99 -1.59 -1.44
C PHE A 57 1.97 -2.74 -1.30
N GLU A 58 1.70 -3.70 -0.43
CA GLU A 58 2.58 -4.84 -0.23
C GLU A 58 1.83 -6.15 -0.05
N CYS A 59 2.54 -7.25 -0.30
CA CYS A 59 2.06 -8.62 -0.19
C CYS A 59 3.01 -9.42 0.70
N LEU A 60 2.51 -9.88 1.84
CA LEU A 60 3.25 -10.62 2.87
C LEU A 60 2.96 -12.13 2.78
N PRO A 61 3.99 -12.98 2.94
CA PRO A 61 3.85 -14.43 2.85
C PRO A 61 3.30 -15.03 4.15
N LEU A 62 2.15 -15.72 4.11
CA LEU A 62 1.61 -16.41 5.31
C LEU A 62 2.22 -17.79 5.55
N TRP A 63 2.95 -18.35 4.57
CA TRP A 63 3.62 -19.64 4.68
C TRP A 63 4.94 -19.57 5.49
N GLU A 64 5.41 -18.39 5.86
CA GLU A 64 6.65 -18.24 6.62
C GLU A 64 6.42 -18.48 8.11
N ASP A 65 7.18 -19.41 8.68
CA ASP A 65 7.09 -19.77 10.10
C ASP A 65 7.68 -18.70 11.03
N SER A 66 8.70 -17.97 10.57
CA SER A 66 9.31 -16.92 11.38
C SER A 66 8.65 -15.58 11.14
N VAL A 67 8.37 -14.85 12.23
CA VAL A 67 7.79 -13.50 12.17
C VAL A 67 8.67 -12.56 11.34
N GLN A 68 9.98 -12.70 11.44
CA GLN A 68 10.94 -11.88 10.66
C GLN A 68 10.76 -12.09 9.16
N LYS A 69 10.64 -13.34 8.69
CA LYS A 69 10.44 -13.62 7.26
C LYS A 69 9.03 -13.25 6.79
N ARG A 70 8.02 -13.45 7.64
CA ARG A 70 6.63 -13.05 7.37
C ARG A 70 6.48 -11.54 7.15
N ASN A 71 7.34 -10.74 7.77
CA ASN A 71 7.34 -9.28 7.61
C ASN A 71 8.14 -8.80 6.38
N ILE A 72 8.76 -9.70 5.62
CA ILE A 72 9.43 -9.37 4.35
C ILE A 72 8.40 -9.57 3.23
N PRO A 73 8.03 -8.51 2.49
CA PRO A 73 7.08 -8.64 1.40
C PRO A 73 7.62 -9.52 0.27
N VAL A 74 6.75 -10.38 -0.27
CA VAL A 74 6.98 -11.08 -1.54
C VAL A 74 7.14 -10.06 -2.66
N PHE A 75 6.31 -9.01 -2.62
CA PHE A 75 6.45 -7.83 -3.45
C PHE A 75 5.86 -6.61 -2.73
N TYR A 76 6.31 -5.43 -3.15
CA TYR A 76 5.70 -4.16 -2.77
C TYR A 76 5.82 -3.16 -3.91
N THR A 77 4.95 -2.15 -3.91
CA THR A 77 5.06 -0.99 -4.79
C THR A 77 4.60 0.26 -4.06
N GLU A 78 5.16 1.39 -4.44
CA GLU A 78 4.83 2.69 -3.87
C GLU A 78 3.60 3.27 -4.57
N LEU A 79 2.87 4.15 -3.88
CA LEU A 79 1.83 4.93 -4.54
C LEU A 79 2.43 5.99 -5.45
N TRP A 80 2.10 5.93 -6.74
CA TRP A 80 2.58 6.89 -7.73
C TRP A 80 1.57 8.02 -7.97
N GLY A 81 2.07 9.25 -8.08
CA GLY A 81 1.29 10.41 -8.47
C GLY A 81 1.14 10.54 -9.99
N LYS A 82 0.48 11.63 -10.41
CA LYS A 82 0.18 11.93 -11.82
C LYS A 82 1.42 11.99 -12.73
N ASN A 83 2.59 12.33 -12.19
CA ASN A 83 3.82 12.55 -12.95
C ASN A 83 4.78 11.34 -12.91
N GLY A 84 4.32 10.17 -12.44
CA GLY A 84 5.20 9.01 -12.25
C GLY A 84 6.21 9.19 -11.11
N THR A 85 6.00 10.20 -10.25
CA THR A 85 6.78 10.43 -9.02
C THR A 85 6.05 9.82 -7.84
N GLN A 86 6.80 9.36 -6.84
CA GLN A 86 6.24 8.85 -5.61
C GLN A 86 5.35 9.91 -4.94
N PHE A 87 4.18 9.49 -4.45
CA PHE A 87 3.21 10.37 -3.81
C PHE A 87 3.41 10.39 -2.29
N PHE A 88 3.89 11.52 -1.78
CA PHE A 88 4.03 11.78 -0.35
C PHE A 88 2.89 12.67 0.15
N ILE A 89 2.47 12.46 1.39
CA ILE A 89 1.40 13.22 2.02
C ILE A 89 1.94 13.83 3.30
N ASP A 90 1.99 15.16 3.35
CA ASP A 90 2.26 15.87 4.59
C ASP A 90 1.09 15.64 5.56
N TYR A 91 1.39 15.27 6.81
CA TYR A 91 0.36 15.09 7.84
C TYR A 91 -0.53 16.33 7.98
N ALA A 92 0.07 17.53 7.92
CA ALA A 92 -0.66 18.80 8.00
C ALA A 92 -1.52 19.12 6.77
N SER A 93 -1.35 18.38 5.66
CA SER A 93 -2.14 18.54 4.44
C SER A 93 -2.95 17.29 4.11
N HIS A 94 -3.18 16.40 5.08
CA HIS A 94 -3.91 15.15 4.89
C HIS A 94 -5.25 15.40 4.19
N ASP A 95 -6.14 16.18 4.80
CA ASP A 95 -7.51 16.43 4.30
C ASP A 95 -7.53 16.93 2.85
N ARG A 96 -6.53 17.75 2.47
CA ARG A 96 -6.41 18.30 1.12
C ARG A 96 -5.91 17.27 0.10
N LEU A 97 -4.94 16.44 0.49
CA LEU A 97 -4.22 15.55 -0.42
C LEU A 97 -4.83 14.14 -0.46
N PHE A 98 -5.57 13.75 0.59
CA PHE A 98 -6.10 12.41 0.77
C PHE A 98 -6.99 11.98 -0.39
N GLN A 99 -7.92 12.83 -0.84
CA GLN A 99 -8.81 12.49 -1.95
C GLN A 99 -8.01 12.08 -3.20
N SER A 100 -7.01 12.87 -3.59
CA SER A 100 -6.16 12.56 -4.74
C SER A 100 -5.34 11.29 -4.54
N ALA A 101 -4.76 11.11 -3.35
CA ALA A 101 -4.01 9.91 -3.01
C ALA A 101 -4.87 8.65 -3.09
N SER A 102 -6.08 8.72 -2.53
CA SER A 102 -7.05 7.64 -2.49
C SER A 102 -7.53 7.24 -3.91
N ASP A 103 -7.66 8.22 -4.81
CA ASP A 103 -8.03 7.97 -6.21
C ASP A 103 -6.88 7.33 -6.99
N PHE A 104 -5.64 7.75 -6.73
CA PHE A 104 -4.46 7.07 -7.30
C PHE A 104 -4.35 5.63 -6.79
N ALA A 105 -4.56 5.41 -5.49
CA ALA A 105 -4.53 4.08 -4.89
C ALA A 105 -5.64 3.18 -5.44
N GLY A 106 -6.86 3.72 -5.62
CA GLY A 106 -7.96 2.99 -6.23
C GLY A 106 -7.66 2.55 -7.66
N LYS A 107 -6.99 3.40 -8.45
CA LYS A 107 -6.58 3.07 -9.83
C LYS A 107 -5.45 2.04 -9.88
N GLN A 108 -4.46 2.14 -8.99
CA GLN A 108 -3.26 1.31 -9.01
C GLN A 108 -3.46 -0.04 -8.31
N PHE A 109 -4.24 -0.07 -7.23
CA PHE A 109 -4.36 -1.23 -6.32
C PHE A 109 -5.78 -1.79 -6.26
N GLY A 110 -6.79 -1.07 -6.77
CA GLY A 110 -8.20 -1.45 -6.63
C GLY A 110 -8.55 -2.82 -7.21
N LEU A 111 -7.76 -3.35 -8.16
CA LEU A 111 -7.92 -4.72 -8.66
C LEU A 111 -7.76 -5.79 -7.56
N PHE A 112 -7.00 -5.49 -6.50
CA PHE A 112 -6.76 -6.39 -5.36
C PHE A 112 -7.77 -6.22 -4.23
N PHE A 113 -8.50 -5.10 -4.19
CA PHE A 113 -9.43 -4.77 -3.11
C PHE A 113 -10.86 -5.22 -3.45
N LYS A 114 -11.01 -6.53 -3.66
CA LYS A 114 -12.31 -7.17 -3.94
C LYS A 114 -12.43 -8.53 -3.25
N ASN A 115 -13.66 -8.94 -2.93
CA ASN A 115 -13.96 -10.15 -2.13
C ASN A 115 -13.30 -11.42 -2.67
N LYS A 116 -13.11 -11.50 -3.99
CA LYS A 116 -12.44 -12.62 -4.64
C LYS A 116 -11.47 -12.09 -5.68
N VAL A 117 -10.19 -12.27 -5.42
CA VAL A 117 -9.12 -11.96 -6.39
C VAL A 117 -8.74 -13.25 -7.11
N MET A 118 -8.77 -13.19 -8.43
CA MET A 118 -8.41 -14.30 -9.30
C MET A 118 -6.96 -14.17 -9.72
N THR A 119 -6.32 -15.28 -10.07
CA THR A 119 -4.96 -15.27 -10.63
C THR A 119 -4.87 -14.38 -11.88
N SER A 120 -5.95 -14.27 -12.68
CA SER A 120 -6.01 -13.38 -13.83
C SER A 120 -5.89 -11.90 -13.48
N ASP A 121 -6.29 -11.49 -12.27
CA ASP A 121 -6.14 -10.10 -11.82
C ASP A 121 -4.69 -9.78 -11.46
N ILE A 122 -4.00 -10.76 -10.86
CA ILE A 122 -2.56 -10.69 -10.58
C ILE A 122 -1.80 -10.55 -11.90
N TRP A 123 -2.12 -11.38 -12.90
CA TRP A 123 -1.50 -11.28 -14.24
C TRP A 123 -1.71 -9.92 -14.89
N LYS A 124 -2.95 -9.41 -14.92
CA LYS A 124 -3.24 -8.08 -15.45
C LYS A 124 -2.43 -6.98 -14.79
N TRP A 125 -2.25 -7.07 -13.48
CA TRP A 125 -1.46 -6.09 -12.74
C TRP A 125 0.04 -6.20 -13.01
N LEU A 126 0.59 -7.42 -13.11
CA LEU A 126 1.98 -7.65 -13.49
C LEU A 126 2.27 -7.07 -14.90
N ASP A 127 1.36 -7.25 -15.85
CA ASP A 127 1.46 -6.65 -17.18
C ASP A 127 1.49 -5.11 -17.12
N GLN A 128 0.62 -4.51 -16.29
CA GLN A 128 0.59 -3.06 -16.07
C GLN A 128 1.89 -2.54 -15.45
N LEU A 129 2.43 -3.23 -14.45
CA LEU A 129 3.72 -2.87 -13.84
C LEU A 129 4.85 -2.95 -14.85
N SER A 130 4.93 -4.03 -15.64
CA SER A 130 5.95 -4.20 -16.67
C SER A 130 5.92 -3.11 -17.75
N SER A 131 4.77 -2.47 -17.93
CA SER A 131 4.56 -1.35 -18.86
C SER A 131 4.92 0.01 -18.26
N PHE A 132 4.82 0.16 -16.93
CA PHE A 132 5.14 1.39 -16.20
C PHE A 132 6.66 1.58 -16.01
N TYR A 133 7.40 0.48 -15.88
CA TYR A 133 8.86 0.49 -15.94
C TYR A 133 9.28 0.32 -17.40
N PRO A 134 9.83 1.33 -18.09
CA PRO A 134 10.59 1.04 -19.30
C PRO A 134 11.68 0.07 -18.86
N VAL A 135 11.60 -1.17 -19.35
CA VAL A 135 12.48 -2.27 -19.01
C VAL A 135 13.94 -1.83 -19.22
N GLY A 136 14.55 -1.31 -18.16
CA GLY A 136 15.98 -1.41 -17.96
C GLY A 136 16.24 -2.89 -17.79
N ARG A 137 16.71 -3.52 -18.87
CA ARG A 137 17.06 -4.93 -18.97
C ARG A 137 17.66 -5.46 -17.65
N PHE A 138 16.86 -6.20 -16.89
CA PHE A 138 17.43 -7.32 -16.14
C PHE A 138 17.61 -8.43 -17.16
N GLN A 139 18.73 -8.38 -17.90
CA GLN A 139 19.25 -9.56 -18.55
C GLN A 139 19.62 -10.53 -17.43
N TYR A 140 18.72 -11.47 -17.12
CA TYR A 140 19.15 -12.73 -16.56
C TYR A 140 19.90 -13.45 -17.69
N GLU A 141 21.22 -13.30 -17.69
CA GLU A 141 22.09 -14.21 -18.42
C GLU A 141 21.82 -15.63 -17.90
N ARG A 142 21.53 -16.54 -18.82
CA ARG A 142 21.50 -17.98 -18.56
C ARG A 142 22.92 -18.54 -18.59
#